data_AF-A0A382PDX2-F1
#
_entry.id   AF-A0A382PDX2-F1
#
_cell.length_a   1.000
_cell.length_b   1.000
_cell.length_c   1.000
_cell.angle_alpha   90.00
_cell.angle_beta   90.00
_cell.angle_gamma   90.00
#
_symmetry.space_group_name_H-M   'P 1'
#
loop_
_entity.id
_entity.type
_entity.pdbx_description
1 polymer ?
#
loop_
_entity_poly.entity_id
_entity_poly.type
_entity_poly.pdbx_seq_one_letter_code
_entity_poly.pdbx_strand_id
1 'polypeptide(L)'
;VLATILSGAFVGVDAYIVQVEVDISDGFSAFSTVGLLDSAIRKSKGRAIAAIKNSNYHFPTNRITVNLEPAYDRILKVSRTIAGLWKQTDSAQPCLGSDSISK
;
A
#
# COMPACT_ATOMS: atom_id res chain seq x y z
N VAL A 1 -1.25 -13.11 -9.86
CA VAL A 1 -0.25 -12.05 -9.54
C VAL A 1 1.04 -12.39 -10.26
N LEU A 2 1.42 -11.57 -11.23
CA LEU A 2 2.64 -11.75 -12.02
C LEU A 2 3.83 -10.99 -11.45
N ALA A 3 3.56 -9.84 -10.81
CA ALA A 3 4.59 -9.08 -10.11
C ALA A 3 4.00 -8.37 -8.88
N THR A 4 4.79 -8.32 -7.81
CA THR A 4 4.50 -7.54 -6.60
C THR A 4 5.69 -6.66 -6.30
N ILE A 5 5.47 -5.36 -6.12
CA ILE A 5 6.51 -4.38 -5.85
C ILE A 5 6.08 -3.53 -4.65
N LEU A 6 7.02 -3.22 -3.76
CA LEU A 6 6.84 -2.25 -2.70
C LEU A 6 7.19 -0.86 -3.23
N SER A 7 6.29 0.09 -3.05
CA SER A 7 6.44 1.48 -3.45
C SER A 7 6.15 2.41 -2.25
N GLY A 8 6.59 3.66 -2.35
CA GLY A 8 6.20 4.73 -1.43
C GLY A 8 5.17 5.65 -2.09
N ALA A 9 4.21 6.15 -1.32
CA ALA A 9 3.34 7.26 -1.70
C ALA A 9 3.37 8.32 -0.60
N PHE A 10 3.33 9.60 -0.99
CA PHE A 10 3.29 10.71 -0.06
C PHE A 10 1.89 11.30 0.00
N VAL A 11 1.42 11.58 1.22
CA VAL A 11 0.19 12.35 1.45
C VAL A 11 0.57 13.52 2.34
N GLY A 12 0.79 14.69 1.75
CA GLY A 12 1.32 15.86 2.44
C GLY A 12 2.78 15.64 2.85
N VAL A 13 3.04 15.64 4.16
CA VAL A 13 4.38 15.43 4.76
C VAL A 13 4.62 13.96 5.15
N ASP A 14 3.57 13.14 5.15
CA ASP A 14 3.63 11.76 5.60
C ASP A 14 3.91 10.80 4.44
N ALA A 15 4.81 9.84 4.67
CA ALA A 15 5.17 8.79 3.73
C ALA A 15 4.45 7.48 4.10
N TYR A 16 3.81 6.87 3.10
CA TYR A 16 3.09 5.61 3.24
C TYR A 16 3.71 4.56 2.33
N ILE A 17 3.87 3.35 2.85
CA ILE A 17 4.25 2.20 2.04
C ILE A 17 3.00 1.69 1.32
N VAL A 18 3.11 1.53 0.00
CA VAL A 18 2.05 1.03 -0.89
C VAL A 18 2.57 -0.22 -1.59
N GLN A 19 1.79 -1.28 -1.54
CA GLN A 19 2.08 -2.49 -2.28
C GLN A 19 1.36 -2.42 -3.63
N VAL A 20 2.15 -2.57 -4.70
CA VAL A 20 1.65 -2.58 -6.07
C VAL A 20 1.65 -4.01 -6.57
N GLU A 21 0.49 -4.53 -6.91
CA GLU A 21 0.33 -5.85 -7.50
C GLU A 21 -0.12 -5.71 -8.94
N VAL A 22 0.60 -6.40 -9.83
CA VAL A 22 0.31 -6.43 -11.26
C VAL A 22 -0.11 -7.84 -11.63
N ASP A 23 -1.29 -7.92 -12.23
CA ASP A 23 -1.82 -9.14 -12.80
C ASP A 23 -2.04 -8.97 -14.31
N ILE A 24 -1.60 -9.95 -15.08
CA ILE A 24 -1.86 -10.02 -16.52
C ILE A 24 -2.81 -11.17 -16.72
N SER A 25 -3.97 -10.84 -17.27
CA SER A 25 -5.02 -11.79 -17.62
C SER A 25 -5.21 -11.80 -19.13
N ASP A 26 -5.58 -12.95 -19.67
CA ASP A 26 -5.93 -13.06 -21.09
C ASP A 26 -7.24 -12.34 -21.37
N GLY A 27 -7.27 -11.59 -22.49
CA GLY A 27 -8.42 -10.79 -22.86
C GLY A 27 -8.03 -9.60 -23.74
N PHE A 28 -9.03 -8.77 -24.03
CA PHE A 28 -8.85 -7.55 -24.80
C PHE A 28 -7.93 -6.56 -24.08
N SER A 29 -7.14 -5.80 -24.84
CA SER A 29 -6.20 -4.83 -24.28
C SER A 29 -6.94 -3.79 -23.44
N ALA A 30 -6.86 -3.98 -22.14
CA ALA A 30 -7.48 -3.13 -21.15
C ALA A 30 -6.51 -2.97 -19.98
N PHE A 31 -6.30 -1.73 -19.58
CA PHE A 31 -5.49 -1.41 -18.41
C PHE A 31 -6.43 -0.88 -17.33
N SER A 32 -6.54 -1.61 -16.23
CA SER A 32 -7.41 -1.26 -15.11
C SER A 32 -6.55 -0.98 -13.88
N THR A 33 -6.79 0.16 -13.23
CA THR A 33 -6.19 0.50 -11.95
C THR A 33 -7.27 0.45 -10.87
N VAL A 34 -6.99 -0.19 -9.74
CA VAL A 34 -7.90 -0.25 -8.59
C VAL A 34 -7.21 0.38 -7.38
N GLY A 35 -7.89 1.28 -6.65
CA GLY A 35 -7.49 1.69 -5.30
C GLY A 35 -7.10 3.17 -5.07
N LEU A 36 -6.77 3.99 -6.08
CA LEU A 36 -6.32 5.38 -5.85
C LEU A 36 -6.77 6.37 -6.95
N LEU A 37 -6.79 7.68 -6.64
CA LEU A 37 -7.12 8.75 -7.59
C LEU A 37 -6.13 8.76 -8.78
N ASP A 38 -6.67 8.49 -9.97
CA ASP A 38 -5.94 7.96 -11.14
C ASP A 38 -5.12 8.98 -11.95
N SER A 39 -5.16 10.29 -11.64
CA SER A 39 -4.57 11.30 -12.54
C SER A 39 -3.04 11.20 -12.69
N ALA A 40 -2.33 10.93 -11.58
CA ALA A 40 -0.88 10.73 -11.58
C ALA A 40 -0.49 9.38 -12.23
N ILE A 41 -1.28 8.34 -11.96
CA ILE A 41 -1.05 6.98 -12.47
C ILE A 41 -1.28 6.94 -13.98
N ARG A 42 -2.33 7.59 -14.48
CA ARG A 42 -2.61 7.71 -15.91
C ARG A 42 -1.50 8.44 -16.67
N LYS A 43 -0.89 9.47 -16.06
CA LYS A 43 0.30 10.15 -16.62
C LYS A 43 1.52 9.22 -16.63
N SER A 44 1.76 8.50 -15.53
CA SER A 44 2.86 7.53 -15.44
C SER A 44 2.73 6.42 -16.49
N LYS A 45 1.52 5.89 -16.68
CA LYS A 45 1.19 4.92 -17.72
C LYS A 45 1.58 5.41 -19.11
N GLY A 46 1.20 6.63 -19.48
CA GLY A 46 1.56 7.21 -20.78
C GLY A 46 3.07 7.26 -21.00
N ARG A 47 3.84 7.58 -19.95
CA ARG A 47 5.32 7.60 -19.99
C ARG A 47 5.91 6.20 -20.09
N ALA A 48 5.38 5.23 -19.34
CA ALA A 48 5.84 3.84 -19.42
C ALA A 48 5.63 3.27 -20.82
N ILE A 49 4.47 3.49 -21.42
CA ILE A 49 4.19 3.05 -22.79
C ILE A 49 5.12 3.74 -23.79
N ALA A 50 5.35 5.04 -23.65
CA ALA A 50 6.27 5.77 -24.52
C ALA A 50 7.72 5.26 -24.40
N ALA A 51 8.19 4.99 -23.18
CA ALA A 51 9.52 4.42 -22.95
C ALA A 51 9.66 3.03 -23.59
N ILE A 52 8.68 2.15 -23.41
CA ILE A 52 8.66 0.79 -24.01
C ILE A 52 8.72 0.89 -25.54
N LYS A 53 7.90 1.76 -26.15
CA LYS A 53 7.90 2.00 -27.60
C LYS A 53 9.25 2.53 -28.08
N ASN A 54 9.84 3.49 -27.37
CA ASN A 54 11.14 4.07 -27.72
C ASN A 54 12.30 3.08 -27.56
N SER A 55 12.14 2.07 -26.70
CA SER A 55 13.12 1.00 -26.50
C SER A 55 12.94 -0.17 -27.48
N ASN A 56 12.13 -0.02 -28.54
CA ASN A 56 11.81 -1.06 -29.53
C ASN A 56 11.17 -2.33 -28.93
N TYR A 57 10.49 -2.21 -27.78
CA TYR A 57 9.74 -3.31 -27.21
C TYR A 57 8.27 -3.22 -27.58
N HIS A 58 7.64 -4.38 -27.78
CA HIS A 58 6.21 -4.45 -28.04
C HIS A 58 5.44 -4.44 -26.72
N PHE A 59 4.45 -3.55 -26.60
CA PHE A 59 3.54 -3.57 -25.47
C PHE A 59 2.56 -4.76 -25.62
N PRO A 60 2.32 -5.56 -24.57
CA PRO A 60 1.42 -6.71 -24.64
C PRO A 60 -0.03 -6.28 -24.86
N THR A 61 -0.78 -7.05 -25.64
CA THR A 61 -2.21 -6.81 -25.94
C THR A 61 -3.15 -7.37 -24.86
N ASN A 62 -2.60 -8.05 -23.85
CA ASN A 62 -3.37 -8.66 -22.76
C ASN A 62 -3.98 -7.59 -21.83
N ARG A 63 -4.92 -8.02 -20.99
CA ARG A 63 -5.51 -7.18 -19.95
C ARG A 63 -4.54 -7.09 -18.77
N ILE A 64 -4.16 -5.87 -18.41
CA ILE A 64 -3.28 -5.61 -17.26
C ILE A 64 -4.13 -4.97 -16.16
N THR A 65 -4.15 -5.59 -15.00
CA THR A 65 -4.81 -5.05 -13.81
C THR A 65 -3.73 -4.68 -12.79
N VAL A 66 -3.72 -3.43 -12.36
CA VAL A 66 -2.82 -2.93 -11.32
C VAL A 66 -3.65 -2.63 -10.08
N ASN A 67 -3.40 -3.40 -9.02
CA ASN A 67 -4.00 -3.17 -7.72
C ASN A 67 -3.02 -2.37 -6.85
N LEU A 68 -3.52 -1.30 -6.24
CA LEU A 68 -2.76 -0.45 -5.32
C LEU A 68 -3.38 -0.59 -3.93
N GLU A 69 -2.72 -1.34 -3.07
CA GLU A 69 -3.14 -1.50 -1.69
C GLU A 69 -2.18 -0.78 -0.74
N PRO A 70 -2.69 0.07 0.18
CA PRO A 70 -1.85 0.64 1.23
C PRO A 70 -1.34 -0.49 2.13
N ALA A 71 -0.01 -0.62 2.23
CA ALA A 71 0.62 -1.67 3.03
C ALA A 71 0.38 -1.49 4.55
N TYR A 72 -0.05 -0.29 4.96
CA TYR A 72 -0.44 0.01 6.34
C TYR A 72 -1.51 -0.95 6.87
N ASP A 73 -2.48 -1.32 6.03
CA ASP A 73 -3.56 -2.22 6.44
C ASP A 73 -3.07 -3.67 6.65
N ARG A 74 -1.98 -4.08 5.98
CA ARG A 74 -1.32 -5.37 6.22
C ARG A 74 -0.47 -5.36 7.49
N ILE A 75 0.31 -4.31 7.72
CA ILE A 75 1.14 -4.18 8.93
C ILE A 75 0.23 -4.12 10.17
N LEU A 76 -0.87 -3.38 10.09
CA LEU A 76 -1.85 -3.36 11.17
C LEU A 76 -2.62 -4.67 11.36
N LYS A 77 -2.80 -5.51 10.34
CA LYS A 77 -3.41 -6.85 10.51
C LYS A 77 -2.50 -7.79 11.29
N VAL A 78 -1.19 -7.76 11.02
CA VAL A 78 -0.19 -8.47 11.86
C VAL A 78 -0.26 -7.94 13.29
N SER A 79 -0.32 -6.61 13.44
CA SER A 79 -0.45 -5.98 14.75
C SER A 79 -1.78 -6.27 15.44
N ARG A 80 -2.89 -6.48 14.73
CA ARG A 80 -4.21 -6.73 15.35
C ARG A 80 -4.26 -8.07 16.12
N THR A 81 -3.53 -9.07 15.64
CA THR A 81 -3.32 -10.33 16.38
C THR A 81 -2.52 -10.10 17.67
N ILE A 82 -1.55 -9.18 17.65
CA ILE A 82 -0.74 -8.81 18.81
C ILE A 82 -1.50 -7.79 19.69
N ALA A 83 -2.37 -6.95 19.14
CA ALA A 83 -3.17 -5.95 19.84
C ALA A 83 -4.26 -6.60 20.70
N GLY A 84 -4.76 -7.78 20.28
CA GLY A 84 -5.53 -8.66 21.14
C GLY A 84 -4.75 -9.12 22.38
N LEU A 85 -3.42 -9.32 22.26
CA LEU A 85 -2.51 -9.57 23.37
C LEU A 85 -2.23 -8.30 24.20
N TRP A 86 -2.03 -7.13 23.57
CA TRP A 86 -1.78 -5.87 24.29
C TRP A 86 -2.97 -5.41 25.13
N LYS A 87 -4.21 -5.75 24.73
CA LYS A 87 -5.42 -5.48 25.53
C LYS A 87 -5.45 -6.22 26.87
N GLN A 88 -4.71 -7.33 27.02
CA GLN A 88 -4.58 -8.05 28.30
C GLN A 88 -3.52 -7.42 29.23
N THR A 89 -2.56 -6.68 28.66
CA THR A 89 -1.46 -6.07 29.43
C THR A 89 -1.87 -4.75 30.09
N ASP A 90 -2.90 -4.05 29.59
CA ASP A 90 -3.39 -2.79 30.20
C ASP A 90 -4.30 -2.96 31.42
N SER A 91 -4.75 -4.20 31.74
CA SER A 91 -5.54 -4.46 32.96
C SER A 91 -4.73 -4.61 34.25
N ALA A 92 -3.40 -4.48 34.19
CA ALA A 92 -2.53 -4.46 35.36
C ALA A 92 -1.88 -3.07 35.53
N GLN A 93 -2.67 -2.10 35.99
CA GLN A 93 -2.10 -0.90 36.61
C GLN A 93 -1.63 -1.26 38.03
N PRO A 94 -0.34 -1.13 38.38
CA PRO A 94 0.10 -1.21 39.76
C PRO A 94 -0.40 0.02 40.52
N CYS A 95 -0.96 -0.22 41.70
CA CYS A 95 -1.35 0.78 42.67
C CYS A 95 -0.10 1.54 43.14
N LEU A 96 0.27 2.64 42.48
CA LEU A 96 1.24 3.58 43.03
C LEU A 96 0.49 4.56 43.90
N GLY A 97 0.62 4.31 45.21
CA GLY A 97 0.08 5.13 46.28
C GLY A 97 0.46 6.59 46.14
N SER A 98 -0.50 7.43 46.47
CA SER A 98 -0.35 8.83 46.82
C SER A 98 0.81 9.04 47.77
N ASP A 99 1.74 9.93 47.42
CA ASP A 99 2.40 10.75 48.44
C ASP A 99 2.46 12.21 47.97
N SER A 100 1.61 12.96 48.66
CA SER A 100 1.54 14.40 48.82
C SER A 100 2.91 15.05 49.02
N ILE A 101 3.26 16.03 48.19
CA ILE A 101 4.19 17.09 48.59
C ILE A 101 3.45 18.42 48.45
N SER A 102 2.99 18.89 49.60
CA SER A 102 2.53 20.25 49.86
C SER A 102 3.73 21.11 50.25
N LYS A 103 3.73 22.36 49.76
CA LYS A 103 4.53 23.53 50.17
C LYS A 103 6.00 23.57 49.74
#